data_AF-A0A418NSN6-F1
#
_entry.id   AF-A0A418NSN6-F1
#
_cell.length_a   1.000
_cell.length_b   1.000
_cell.length_c   1.000
_cell.angle_alpha   90.00
_cell.angle_beta   90.00
_cell.angle_gamma   90.00
#
_symmetry.space_group_name_H-M   'P 1'
#
loop_
_entity.id
_entity.type
_entity.pdbx_description
1 polymer ?
#
loop_
_entity_poly.entity_id
_entity_poly.type
_entity_poly.pdbx_seq_one_letter_code
_entity_poly.pdbx_strand_id
1 'polypeptide(L)' 'MEDDDLPRMRSDAAGQLAGESLDTYSQDELMARIQLLEAEIARVKAHHGKADAHRKFADALFKPRETD' A
#
# COMPACT_ATOMS: atom_id res chain seq x y z
N MET A 1 -19.02 -2.31 25.72
CA MET A 1 -18.94 -2.47 24.26
C MET A 1 -17.97 -1.40 23.79
N GLU A 2 -16.67 -1.68 23.80
CA GLU A 2 -15.60 -0.70 23.50
C GLU A 2 -14.59 -1.26 22.47
N ASP A 3 -14.76 -2.51 22.04
CA ASP A 3 -13.89 -3.18 21.07
C ASP A 3 -14.26 -2.89 19.59
N ASP A 4 -15.33 -2.13 19.33
CA ASP A 4 -15.84 -1.88 17.96
C ASP A 4 -15.14 -0.69 17.25
N ASP A 5 -14.27 0.05 17.96
CA ASP A 5 -13.55 1.23 17.45
C ASP A 5 -12.10 0.94 17.02
N LEU A 6 -11.65 -0.31 17.13
CA LEU A 6 -10.35 -0.69 16.58
C LEU A 6 -10.44 -0.74 15.05
N PRO A 7 -9.43 -0.20 14.32
CA PRO A 7 -9.36 -0.36 12.89
C PRO A 7 -9.43 -1.84 12.56
N ARG A 8 -10.51 -2.27 11.89
CA ARG A 8 -10.66 -3.65 11.44
C ARG A 8 -9.39 -4.03 10.71
N MET A 9 -8.77 -5.14 11.10
CA MET A 9 -7.57 -5.66 10.47
C MET A 9 -7.85 -5.74 8.98
N ARG A 10 -7.30 -4.80 8.20
CA ARG A 10 -7.45 -4.85 6.76
C ARG A 10 -6.86 -6.19 6.34
N SER A 11 -7.62 -6.95 5.55
CA SER A 11 -7.19 -8.27 5.07
C SER A 11 -5.72 -8.22 4.66
N ASP A 12 -4.89 -9.09 5.25
CA ASP A 12 -3.48 -9.21 4.88
C ASP A 12 -3.36 -9.96 3.54
N ALA A 13 -3.77 -9.28 2.47
CA ALA A 13 -3.78 -9.84 1.13
C ALA A 13 -2.36 -10.21 0.66
N ALA A 14 -1.34 -9.48 1.11
CA ALA A 14 0.05 -9.77 0.80
C ALA A 14 0.52 -11.06 1.51
N GLY A 15 0.17 -11.23 2.79
CA GLY A 15 0.44 -12.47 3.52
C GLY A 15 -0.30 -13.67 2.93
N GLN A 16 -1.56 -13.51 2.52
CA GLN A 16 -2.32 -14.55 1.83
C GLN A 16 -1.67 -14.96 0.50
N LEU A 17 -1.22 -13.98 -0.30
CA LEU A 17 -0.53 -14.21 -1.56
C LEU A 17 0.79 -14.98 -1.36
N ALA A 18 1.53 -14.66 -0.30
CA ALA A 18 2.81 -15.30 0.03
C ALA A 18 2.67 -16.75 0.51
N GLY A 19 1.52 -17.10 1.08
CA GLY A 19 1.21 -18.46 1.55
C GLY A 19 0.68 -19.39 0.45
N GLU A 20 0.42 -18.89 -0.75
CA GLU A 20 -0.12 -19.69 -1.85
C GLU A 20 0.97 -20.55 -2.51
N SER A 21 0.69 -21.85 -2.72
CA SER A 21 1.61 -22.72 -3.47
C SER A 21 1.61 -22.35 -4.95
N LEU A 22 2.81 -22.20 -5.50
CA LEU A 22 3.03 -21.93 -6.92
C LEU A 22 3.26 -23.21 -7.75
N ASP A 23 3.30 -24.38 -7.11
CA ASP A 23 3.70 -25.64 -7.77
C ASP A 23 2.67 -26.13 -8.80
N THR A 24 1.42 -25.68 -8.68
CA THR A 24 0.33 -26.03 -9.60
C THR A 24 0.21 -25.08 -10.80
N TYR A 25 0.97 -23.98 -10.81
CA TYR A 25 0.90 -22.96 -11.83
C TYR A 25 1.79 -23.31 -13.02
N SER A 26 1.28 -23.09 -14.24
CA SER A 26 2.09 -23.05 -15.45
C SER A 26 2.96 -21.77 -15.50
N GLN A 27 3.98 -21.78 -16.36
CA GLN A 27 4.85 -20.61 -16.57
C GLN A 27 4.06 -19.37 -17.02
N ASP A 28 3.07 -19.55 -17.90
CA ASP A 28 2.25 -18.45 -18.40
C ASP A 28 1.36 -17.85 -17.29
N GLU A 29 0.81 -18.69 -16.41
CA GLU A 29 0.02 -18.22 -15.26
C GLU A 29 0.90 -17.49 -14.23
N LEU A 30 2.13 -17.94 -14.02
CA LEU A 30 3.10 -17.22 -13.17
C LEU A 30 3.44 -15.84 -13.76
N MET A 31 3.64 -15.76 -15.07
CA MET A 31 3.92 -14.50 -15.76
C MET A 31 2.73 -13.54 -15.68
N ALA A 32 1.51 -14.03 -15.91
CA ALA A 32 0.29 -13.24 -15.77
C ALA A 32 0.13 -12.70 -14.34
N ARG A 33 0.42 -13.55 -13.33
CA ARG A 33 0.40 -13.16 -11.92
C ARG A 33 1.42 -12.06 -11.61
N ILE A 34 2.65 -12.19 -12.12
CA ILE A 34 3.70 -11.16 -11.96
C ILE A 34 3.23 -9.82 -12.53
N GLN A 35 2.68 -9.81 -13.75
CA GLN A 35 2.22 -8.56 -14.39
C GLN A 35 1.16 -7.83 -13.55
N LEU A 36 0.21 -8.57 -12.98
CA LEU A 36 -0.81 -8.00 -12.10
C LEU A 36 -0.22 -7.40 -10.82
N LEU A 37 0.74 -8.10 -10.21
CA LEU A 37 1.40 -7.64 -8.98
C LEU A 37 2.26 -6.39 -9.23
N GLU A 38 2.98 -6.34 -10.35
CA GLU A 38 3.76 -5.16 -10.72
C GLU A 38 2.88 -3.94 -10.96
N ALA A 39 1.72 -4.12 -11.62
CA ALA A 39 0.73 -3.06 -11.81
C ALA A 39 0.19 -2.55 -10.46
N GLU A 40 -0.10 -3.45 -9.51
CA GLU A 40 -0.55 -3.06 -8.17
C GLU A 40 0.55 -2.33 -7.38
N ILE A 41 1.81 -2.79 -7.47
CA ILE A 41 2.96 -2.09 -6.87
C ILE A 41 3.07 -0.67 -7.42
N ALA A 42 2.93 -0.50 -8.74
CA ALA A 42 2.95 0.82 -9.37
C ALA A 42 1.80 1.70 -8.85
N ARG A 43 0.58 1.15 -8.72
CA ARG A 43 -0.58 1.84 -8.16
C ARG A 43 -0.33 2.32 -6.73
N VAL A 44 0.19 1.45 -5.87
CA VAL A 44 0.50 1.77 -4.46
C VAL A 44 1.57 2.85 -4.37
N LYS A 45 2.66 2.73 -5.15
CA LYS A 45 3.73 3.74 -5.20
C LYS A 45 3.19 5.11 -5.64
N ALA A 46 2.33 5.15 -6.65
CA ALA A 46 1.72 6.39 -7.11
C ALA A 46 0.82 7.03 -6.04
N HIS A 47 0.04 6.22 -5.32
CA HIS A 47 -0.79 6.72 -4.22
C HIS A 47 0.06 7.26 -3.05
N HIS A 48 1.10 6.53 -2.65
CA HIS A 48 2.05 6.98 -1.64
C HIS A 48 2.71 8.31 -2.02
N GLY A 49 3.17 8.45 -3.27
CA GLY A 49 3.77 9.70 -3.76
C GLY A 49 2.81 10.90 -3.67
N LYS A 50 1.52 10.71 -3.97
CA LYS A 50 0.49 11.74 -3.80
C LYS A 50 0.34 12.14 -2.33
N ALA A 51 0.27 11.16 -1.42
CA ALA A 51 0.16 11.42 0.01
C ALA A 51 1.38 12.18 0.56
N ASP A 52 2.60 11.83 0.15
CA ASP A 52 3.82 12.55 0.55
C ASP A 52 3.85 13.99 0.01
N ALA A 53 3.39 14.21 -1.23
CA ALA A 53 3.25 15.57 -1.78
C ALA A 53 2.25 16.42 -0.99
N HIS A 54 1.12 15.84 -0.57
CA HIS A 54 0.15 16.52 0.29
C HIS A 54 0.75 16.87 1.65
N ARG A 55 1.52 15.95 2.26
CA ARG A 55 2.23 16.23 3.53
C ARG A 55 3.21 17.37 3.36
N LYS A 56 4.09 17.33 2.35
CA LYS A 56 5.07 18.39 2.08
C LYS A 56 4.40 19.76 1.86
N PHE A 57 3.26 19.78 1.17
CA PHE A 57 2.49 21.01 0.99
C PHE A 57 1.93 21.54 2.31
N ALA A 58 1.37 20.66 3.15
CA ALA A 58 0.93 21.03 4.50
C ALA A 58 2.09 21.53 5.36
N ASP A 59 3.22 20.85 5.37
CA ASP A 59 4.41 21.25 6.12
C ASP A 59 4.90 22.65 5.68
N ALA A 60 4.86 22.96 4.38
CA ALA A 60 5.22 24.29 3.88
C ALA A 60 4.22 25.39 4.30
N LEU A 61 2.94 25.08 4.41
CA LEU A 61 1.89 26.02 4.82
C LEU A 61 1.85 26.26 6.33
N PHE A 62 2.12 25.22 7.12
CA PHE A 62 1.91 25.21 8.56
C PHE A 62 3.21 25.16 9.38
N LYS A 63 4.37 25.35 8.75
CA LYS A 63 5.64 25.44 9.49
C LYS A 63 5.59 26.60 10.49
N PRO A 64 5.92 26.38 11.78
CA PRO A 64 6.06 27.46 12.73
C PRO A 64 7.10 28.46 12.23
N ARG A 65 6.80 29.76 12.31
CA ARG A 65 7.79 30.81 12.01
C ARG A 65 8.91 30.70 13.05
N GLU A 66 10.17 30.70 12.62
CA GLU A 66 11.34 30.85 13.50
C GLU A 66 11.34 32.27 14.09
N THR A 67 10.47 32.53 15.06
CA THR A 67 10.55 33.60 16.04
C THR A 67 9.49 33.33 17.11
N ASP A 68 9.90 32.71 18.21
CA ASP A 68 9.47 33.07 19.56
C ASP A 68 10.69 32.96 20.49
#